data_AF-A0A524D854-F1
#
_entry.id   AF-A0A524D854-F1
#
_cell.length_a   1.000
_cell.length_b   1.000
_cell.length_c   1.000
_cell.angle_alpha   90.00
_cell.angle_beta   90.00
_cell.angle_gamma   90.00
#
_symmetry.space_group_name_H-M   'P 1'
#
loop_
_entity.id
_entity.type
_entity.pdbx_description
1 polymer ?
#
loop_
_entity_poly.entity_id
_entity_poly.type
_entity_poly.pdbx_seq_one_letter_code
_entity_poly.pdbx_strand_id
1 'polypeptide(L)'
;MTTQNTLVGFRGVQIPSNEVYVLKELEELIGEEFKVVDEVNTGVYMGFSAEYGHVTGVGLGRKKIDSIPDSIGNLKELKILSLNHIPIS
;
A
#
# COMPACT_ATOMS: atom_id res chain seq x y z
N MET A 1 -10.41 13.79 -16.22
CA MET A 1 -10.42 12.48 -16.92
C MET A 1 -10.45 11.42 -15.84
N THR A 2 -11.58 10.75 -15.62
CA THR A 2 -11.68 9.64 -14.68
C THR A 2 -10.96 8.45 -15.31
N THR A 3 -9.81 8.09 -14.77
CA THR A 3 -9.12 6.84 -15.14
C THR A 3 -10.08 5.69 -14.90
N GLN A 4 -10.27 4.81 -15.89
CA GLN A 4 -11.07 3.61 -15.67
C GLN A 4 -10.40 2.78 -14.58
N ASN A 5 -11.15 2.53 -13.50
CA ASN A 5 -10.68 1.69 -12.42
C ASN A 5 -10.87 0.22 -12.82
N THR A 6 -9.83 -0.38 -13.39
CA THR A 6 -9.83 -1.75 -13.90
C THR A 6 -8.91 -2.62 -13.07
N LEU A 7 -9.17 -3.92 -13.01
CA LEU A 7 -8.24 -4.87 -12.40
C LEU A 7 -6.98 -4.97 -13.27
N VAL A 8 -5.82 -4.87 -12.62
CA VAL A 8 -4.51 -5.01 -13.24
C VAL A 8 -3.62 -5.93 -12.42
N GLY A 9 -2.65 -6.57 -13.10
CA GLY A 9 -1.64 -7.37 -12.42
C GLY A 9 -0.61 -6.50 -11.71
N PHE A 10 -0.40 -6.72 -10.42
CA PHE A 10 0.62 -6.04 -9.62
C PHE A 10 1.30 -7.04 -8.68
N ARG A 11 2.59 -7.31 -8.89
CA ARG A 11 3.42 -8.23 -8.09
C ARG A 11 2.81 -9.62 -7.82
N GLY A 12 2.06 -10.14 -8.79
CA GLY A 12 1.46 -11.48 -8.70
C GLY A 12 0.00 -11.51 -8.20
N VAL A 13 -0.59 -10.36 -7.88
CA VAL A 13 -2.03 -10.24 -7.56
C VAL A 13 -2.77 -9.42 -8.61
N GLN A 14 -4.08 -9.58 -8.69
CA GLN A 14 -4.98 -8.75 -9.52
C GLN A 14 -5.71 -7.79 -8.59
N ILE A 15 -5.46 -6.49 -8.72
CA ILE A 15 -6.09 -5.44 -7.90
C ILE A 15 -6.47 -4.23 -8.76
N PRO A 16 -7.41 -3.37 -8.34
CA PRO A 16 -7.79 -2.16 -9.04
C PRO A 16 -6.62 -1.23 -9.33
N SER A 17 -6.63 -0.61 -10.52
CA SER A 17 -5.58 0.31 -10.96
C SER A 17 -5.44 1.53 -10.04
N ASN A 18 -6.52 1.97 -9.39
CA ASN A 18 -6.47 3.05 -8.41
C ASN A 18 -5.76 2.62 -7.10
N GLU A 19 -5.78 1.34 -6.73
CA GLU A 19 -5.05 0.83 -5.56
C GLU A 19 -3.56 0.66 -5.91
N VAL A 20 -3.25 0.19 -7.13
CA VAL A 20 -1.87 0.17 -7.64
C VAL A 20 -1.26 1.56 -7.66
N TYR A 21 -2.06 2.58 -8.03
CA TYR A 21 -1.62 3.96 -7.99
C TYR A 21 -1.17 4.38 -6.58
N VAL A 22 -1.94 4.04 -5.54
CA VAL A 22 -1.57 4.35 -4.14
C VAL A 22 -0.27 3.65 -3.76
N LEU A 23 -0.13 2.37 -4.09
CA LEU A 23 1.09 1.61 -3.77
C LEU A 23 2.30 2.24 -4.47
N LYS A 24 2.20 2.60 -5.75
CA LYS A 24 3.29 3.26 -6.49
C LYS A 24 3.64 4.64 -5.96
N GLU A 25 2.63 5.44 -5.60
CA GLU A 25 2.87 6.76 -5.00
C GLU A 25 3.64 6.64 -3.68
N LEU A 26 3.27 5.68 -2.82
CA LEU A 26 4.02 5.39 -1.60
C LEU A 26 5.46 4.89 -1.88
N GLU A 27 5.67 4.11 -2.94
CA GLU A 27 7.00 3.66 -3.37
C GLU A 27 7.88 4.82 -3.83
N GLU A 28 7.32 5.75 -4.60
CA GLU A 28 8.02 6.95 -5.06
C GLU A 28 8.41 7.85 -3.87
N LEU A 29 7.52 8.02 -2.89
CA LEU A 29 7.79 8.80 -1.68
C LEU A 29 8.89 8.18 -0.80
N ILE A 30 8.93 6.86 -0.70
CA ILE A 30 9.84 6.14 0.20
C ILE A 30 11.16 5.76 -0.49
N GLY A 31 11.16 5.57 -1.81
CA GLY A 31 12.29 5.10 -2.59
C GLY A 31 12.53 3.59 -2.51
N GLU A 32 11.51 2.82 -2.14
CA GLU A 32 11.56 1.36 -2.02
C GLU A 32 10.30 0.72 -2.62
N GLU A 33 10.34 -0.56 -2.94
CA GLU A 33 9.21 -1.30 -3.51
C GLU A 33 8.51 -2.19 -2.47
N PHE A 34 7.18 -2.27 -2.54
CA PHE A 34 6.40 -3.19 -1.71
C PHE A 34 6.64 -4.66 -2.07
N LYS A 35 6.65 -5.51 -1.06
CA LYS A 35 6.53 -6.97 -1.22
C LYS A 35 5.10 -7.43 -0.97
N VAL A 36 4.61 -8.38 -1.75
CA VAL A 36 3.36 -9.08 -1.42
C VAL A 36 3.63 -9.97 -0.21
N VAL A 37 2.76 -9.91 0.78
CA VAL A 37 2.79 -10.75 1.99
C VAL A 37 1.39 -11.32 2.24
N ASP A 38 1.33 -12.47 2.92
CA ASP A 38 0.05 -13.08 3.28
C ASP A 38 -0.75 -12.18 4.25
N GLU A 39 -0.06 -11.56 5.21
CA GLU A 39 -0.65 -10.65 6.20
C GLU A 39 0.34 -9.54 6.57
N VAL A 40 -0.17 -8.32 6.74
CA VAL A 40 0.60 -7.19 7.28
C VAL A 40 0.58 -7.23 8.82
N ASN A 41 1.74 -7.37 9.43
CA ASN A 41 1.94 -7.33 10.88
C ASN A 41 3.13 -6.43 11.26
N THR A 42 3.46 -6.34 12.55
CA THR A 42 4.51 -5.44 13.07
C THR A 42 5.92 -5.73 12.57
N GLY A 43 6.18 -6.91 12.01
CA GLY A 43 7.45 -7.29 11.38
C GLY A 43 7.56 -6.88 9.91
N VAL A 44 6.49 -6.42 9.28
CA VAL A 44 6.46 -6.03 7.87
C VAL A 44 6.86 -4.56 7.71
N TYR A 45 8.05 -4.32 7.16
CA TYR A 45 8.59 -2.97 6.95
C TYR A 45 8.08 -2.31 5.66
N MET A 46 7.93 -3.07 4.58
CA MET A 46 7.42 -2.60 3.30
C MET A 46 6.70 -3.73 2.57
N GLY A 47 5.45 -3.94 2.91
CA GLY A 47 4.65 -5.01 2.32
C GLY A 47 3.17 -4.67 2.27
N PHE A 48 2.46 -5.38 1.39
CA PHE A 48 1.02 -5.28 1.29
C PHE A 48 0.41 -6.68 1.16
N SER A 49 -0.81 -6.81 1.67
CA SER A 49 -1.66 -7.99 1.49
C SER A 49 -2.87 -7.62 0.65
N ALA A 50 -3.38 -8.58 -0.11
CA ALA A 50 -4.59 -8.40 -0.91
C ALA A 50 -5.51 -9.61 -0.76
N GLU A 51 -6.80 -9.37 -0.58
CA GLU A 51 -7.86 -10.38 -0.49
C GLU A 51 -8.97 -10.01 -1.46
N TYR A 52 -9.55 -11.01 -2.14
CA TYR A 52 -10.68 -10.83 -3.07
C TYR A 52 -10.46 -9.72 -4.12
N GLY A 53 -9.19 -9.53 -4.52
CA GLY A 53 -8.81 -8.53 -5.50
C GLY A 53 -8.70 -7.11 -4.96
N HIS A 54 -8.60 -6.91 -3.64
CA HIS A 54 -8.41 -5.59 -3.04
C HIS A 54 -7.28 -5.61 -2.02
N VAL A 55 -6.55 -4.50 -1.91
CA VAL A 55 -5.55 -4.29 -0.87
C VAL A 55 -6.24 -4.22 0.49
N THR A 56 -5.87 -5.13 1.39
CA THR A 56 -6.43 -5.21 2.76
C THR A 56 -5.45 -4.79 3.84
N GLY A 57 -4.14 -4.79 3.53
CA GLY A 57 -3.11 -4.41 4.47
C GLY A 57 -1.98 -3.65 3.79
N VAL A 58 -1.49 -2.60 4.44
CA VAL A 58 -0.31 -1.83 4.02
C VAL A 58 0.62 -1.67 5.21
N GLY A 59 1.85 -2.17 5.08
CA GLY A 59 2.91 -2.05 6.08
C GLY A 59 4.00 -1.11 5.61
N LEU A 60 4.22 -0.04 6.38
CA LEU A 60 5.23 1.01 6.15
C LEU A 60 6.17 1.15 7.36
N GLY A 61 6.45 0.04 8.05
CA GLY A 61 7.25 0.03 9.25
C GLY A 61 8.69 0.54 9.02
N ARG A 62 9.18 1.39 9.92
CA ARG A 62 10.54 1.98 9.89
C ARG A 62 10.84 2.76 8.61
N LYS A 63 9.82 3.29 7.93
CA LYS A 63 9.99 4.17 6.77
C LYS A 63 10.00 5.63 7.19
N LYS A 64 10.80 6.42 6.49
CA LYS A 64 10.75 7.89 6.58
C LYS A 64 9.65 8.35 5.65
N ILE A 65 8.47 8.59 6.22
CA ILE A 65 7.33 9.14 5.50
C ILE A 65 6.82 10.34 6.31
N ASP A 66 6.86 11.51 5.68
CA ASP A 66 6.48 12.77 6.35
C ASP A 66 4.95 12.92 6.41
N SER A 67 4.25 12.37 5.42
CA SER A 67 2.80 12.37 5.34
C SER A 67 2.28 11.17 4.58
N ILE A 68 1.09 10.69 4.98
CA ILE A 68 0.34 9.72 4.19
C ILE A 68 -0.39 10.48 3.08
N PRO A 69 -0.28 10.08 1.80
CA PRO A 69 -0.93 10.78 0.70
C PRO A 69 -2.46 10.62 0.77
N ASP A 70 -3.20 11.64 0.32
CA ASP A 70 -4.68 11.62 0.28
C ASP A 70 -5.23 10.44 -0.53
N SER A 71 -4.44 9.95 -1.49
CA SER A 71 -4.76 8.78 -2.30
C SER A 71 -4.95 7.51 -1.47
N ILE A 72 -4.44 7.44 -0.24
CA ILE A 72 -4.67 6.32 0.68
C ILE A 72 -6.17 6.02 0.84
N GLY A 73 -7.03 7.04 0.68
CA GLY A 73 -8.48 6.90 0.69
C GLY A 73 -9.05 6.06 -0.46
N ASN A 74 -8.26 5.73 -1.49
CA ASN A 74 -8.66 4.81 -2.56
C ASN A 74 -8.62 3.33 -2.13
N LEU A 75 -7.90 3.00 -1.06
CA LEU A 75 -7.85 1.64 -0.51
C LEU A 75 -9.11 1.37 0.35
N LYS A 76 -10.26 1.20 -0.31
CA LYS A 76 -11.57 1.13 0.38
C LYS A 76 -11.74 -0.08 1.28
N GLU A 77 -11.05 -1.18 0.95
CA GLU A 77 -11.06 -2.43 1.71
C GLU A 77 -9.87 -2.53 2.69
N LEU A 78 -9.13 -1.44 2.91
CA LEU A 78 -7.99 -1.45 3.81
C LEU A 78 -8.44 -1.70 5.25
N LYS A 79 -7.95 -2.79 5.83
CA LYS A 79 -8.20 -3.20 7.21
C LYS A 79 -7.04 -2.83 8.12
N ILE A 80 -5.82 -2.89 7.60
CA ILE A 80 -4.58 -2.70 8.37
C ILE A 80 -3.70 -1.65 7.70
N LEU A 81 -3.36 -0.59 8.45
CA LEU A 81 -2.30 0.34 8.09
C LEU A 81 -1.25 0.33 9.22
N SER A 82 -0.09 -0.29 8.97
CA SER A 82 0.99 -0.37 9.95
C SER A 82 2.04 0.71 9.69
N LEU A 83 2.13 1.66 10.64
CA LEU A 83 3.04 2.81 10.62
C LEU A 83 4.11 2.70 11.73
N ASN A 84 4.47 1.49 12.13
CA ASN A 84 5.30 1.27 13.31
C ASN A 84 6.70 1.84 13.14
N HIS A 85 7.24 2.44 14.20
CA HIS A 85 8.59 3.02 14.23
C HIS A 85 8.83 4.10 13.15
N ILE A 86 7.83 4.94 12.86
CA ILE A 86 8.10 6.22 12.19
C ILE A 86 8.83 7.13 13.19
N PRO A 87 10.03 7.65 12.88
CA PRO A 87 10.67 8.63 13.73
C PRO A 87 9.83 9.90 13.73
N ILE A 88 9.15 10.18 14.86
CA ILE A 88 8.50 11.47 15.08
C ILE A 88 9.62 12.45 15.42
N SER A 89 9.96 13.33 14.49
CA SER A 89 10.92 14.43 14.72
C SER A 89 10.28 15.57 15.48
#